data_AF-A0A1I2H9G5-F1
#
_entry.id   AF-A0A1I2H9G5-F1
#
_cell.length_a   1.000
_cell.length_b   1.000
_cell.length_c   1.000
_cell.angle_alpha   90.00
_cell.angle_beta   90.00
_cell.angle_gamma   90.00
#
_symmetry.space_group_name_H-M   'P 1'
#
loop_
_entity.id
_entity.type
_entity.pdbx_description
1 polymer ?
#
loop_
_entity_poly.entity_id
_entity_poly.type
_entity_poly.pdbx_seq_one_letter_code
_entity_poly.pdbx_strand_id
1 'polypeptide(L)'
;MRVDDILYGWPYVALIAGALLSLVLVLRPRPAGAPPRLRDPSWLLQIGLPVYMLHQFEEHGRDVFGRPYPFLAEFCRTLGHPDLAACPADPAFLFAVNVGAVWIAFISGAVVGPRNAMVGAAALGIPLANAVVHVGPAVVTQRYNPGVLTSVVLLAPLALIGLRGLWAAGLIDRTRVVAVVAVGLLLHACLLASLVAVERGVLSHAGLLASQVALGFVPLLVGLALGNARRA
;
A
#
# COMPACT_ATOMS: atom_id res chain seq x y z
N MET A 1 -21.83 16.64 4.86
CA MET A 1 -20.38 16.39 4.85
C MET A 1 -19.80 17.10 3.64
N ARG A 2 -18.83 17.99 3.82
CA ARG A 2 -18.18 18.67 2.70
C ARG A 2 -17.17 17.70 2.07
N VAL A 3 -16.88 17.88 0.78
CA VAL A 3 -15.90 17.02 0.07
C VAL A 3 -14.54 17.08 0.75
N ASP A 4 -14.13 18.27 1.21
CA ASP A 4 -12.87 18.46 1.94
C ASP A 4 -12.81 17.63 3.24
N ASP A 5 -13.92 17.49 3.96
CA ASP A 5 -13.96 16.68 5.19
C ASP A 5 -13.59 15.22 4.89
N ILE A 6 -13.93 14.72 3.70
CA ILE A 6 -13.61 13.37 3.25
C ILE A 6 -12.14 13.30 2.82
N LEU A 7 -11.71 14.22 1.95
CA LEU A 7 -10.37 14.20 1.35
C LEU A 7 -9.23 14.44 2.34
N TYR A 8 -9.50 15.13 3.44
CA TYR A 8 -8.54 15.35 4.53
C TYR A 8 -8.82 14.50 5.78
N GLY A 9 -10.03 13.96 5.94
CA GLY A 9 -10.42 13.17 7.11
C GLY A 9 -10.11 11.68 7.01
N TRP A 10 -10.01 11.13 5.79
CA TRP A 10 -9.77 9.70 5.58
C TRP A 10 -8.52 9.12 6.28
N PRO A 11 -7.39 9.84 6.46
CA PRO A 11 -6.22 9.27 7.14
C PRO A 11 -6.50 9.01 8.63
N TYR A 12 -7.36 9.82 9.26
CA TYR A 12 -7.76 9.63 10.65
C TYR A 12 -8.72 8.44 10.77
N VAL A 13 -9.60 8.25 9.78
CA VAL A 13 -10.42 7.03 9.68
C VAL A 13 -9.52 5.81 9.50
N ALA A 14 -8.49 5.91 8.66
CA ALA A 14 -7.50 4.85 8.47
C ALA A 14 -6.77 4.52 9.78
N LEU A 15 -6.33 5.51 10.56
CA LEU A 15 -5.71 5.29 11.87
C LEU A 15 -6.62 4.48 12.81
N ILE A 16 -7.85 4.94 12.99
CA ILE A 16 -8.81 4.30 13.91
C ILE A 16 -9.14 2.89 13.43
N ALA A 17 -9.49 2.73 12.15
CA ALA A 17 -9.81 1.45 11.56
C ALA A 17 -8.62 0.48 11.62
N GLY A 18 -7.42 0.94 11.26
CA GLY A 18 -6.18 0.17 11.29
C GLY A 18 -5.82 -0.30 12.69
N ALA A 19 -5.97 0.56 13.71
CA ALA A 19 -5.75 0.20 15.10
C ALA A 19 -6.76 -0.86 15.60
N LEU A 20 -8.06 -0.65 15.33
CA LEU A 20 -9.12 -1.59 15.73
C LEU A 20 -8.99 -2.95 15.03
N LEU A 21 -8.73 -2.95 13.72
CA LEU A 21 -8.52 -4.18 12.94
C LEU A 21 -7.27 -4.92 13.42
N SER A 22 -6.18 -4.20 13.71
CA SER A 22 -4.97 -4.79 14.31
C SER A 22 -5.29 -5.47 15.64
N LEU A 23 -6.02 -4.77 16.53
CA LEU A 23 -6.42 -5.30 17.82
C LEU A 23 -7.27 -6.56 17.67
N VAL A 24 -8.28 -6.55 16.79
CA VAL A 24 -9.12 -7.71 16.50
C VAL A 24 -8.27 -8.89 16.01
N LEU A 25 -7.32 -8.67 15.09
CA LEU A 25 -6.47 -9.75 14.55
C LEU A 25 -5.47 -10.29 15.58
N VAL A 26 -4.98 -9.45 16.49
CA VAL A 26 -4.08 -9.86 17.57
C VAL A 26 -4.83 -10.67 18.64
N LEU A 27 -6.03 -10.22 19.02
CA LEU A 27 -6.85 -10.86 20.05
C LEU A 27 -7.66 -12.06 19.55
N ARG A 28 -7.80 -12.25 18.23
CA ARG A 28 -8.56 -13.37 17.65
C ARG A 28 -8.05 -14.72 18.20
N PRO A 29 -8.93 -15.52 18.85
CA PRO A 29 -8.58 -16.86 19.31
C PRO A 29 -8.02 -17.71 18.18
N ARG A 30 -7.05 -18.55 18.51
CA ARG A 30 -6.41 -19.45 17.54
C ARG A 30 -6.75 -20.90 17.85
N PRO A 31 -7.00 -21.74 16.83
CA PRO A 31 -7.10 -23.18 17.03
C PRO A 31 -5.84 -23.75 17.70
N ALA A 32 -6.01 -24.80 18.51
CA ALA A 32 -4.89 -25.53 19.09
C ALA A 32 -3.98 -26.07 17.98
N GLY A 33 -2.67 -25.90 18.13
CA GLY A 33 -1.68 -26.30 17.13
C GLY A 33 -1.49 -25.35 15.95
N ALA A 34 -2.21 -24.22 15.90
CA ALA A 34 -1.96 -23.21 14.86
C ALA A 34 -0.54 -22.62 14.99
N PRO A 35 0.15 -22.32 13.87
CA PRO A 35 1.49 -21.75 13.92
C PRO A 35 1.48 -20.35 14.59
N PRO A 36 2.63 -19.86 15.08
CA PRO A 36 2.76 -18.47 15.54
C PRO A 36 2.29 -17.47 14.46
N ARG A 37 1.74 -16.32 14.87
CA ARG A 37 1.21 -15.28 13.94
C ARG A 37 2.17 -14.90 12.83
N LEU A 38 3.42 -14.66 13.18
CA LEU A 38 4.48 -14.28 12.24
C LEU A 38 4.93 -15.42 11.29
N ARG A 39 4.38 -16.64 11.46
CA ARG A 39 4.59 -17.79 10.59
C ARG A 39 3.29 -18.29 9.95
N ASP A 40 2.16 -17.64 10.20
CA ASP A 40 0.87 -18.00 9.62
C ASP A 40 0.62 -17.12 8.37
N PRO A 41 0.67 -17.71 7.16
CA PRO A 41 0.44 -16.95 5.92
C PRO A 41 -0.92 -16.24 5.89
N SER A 42 -1.97 -16.87 6.40
CA SER A 42 -3.32 -16.27 6.38
C SER A 42 -3.36 -15.03 7.26
N TRP A 43 -2.76 -15.10 8.46
CA TRP A 43 -2.66 -13.97 9.35
C TRP A 43 -1.79 -12.84 8.78
N LEU A 44 -0.65 -13.17 8.15
CA LEU A 44 0.24 -12.20 7.51
C LEU A 44 -0.42 -11.45 6.35
N LEU A 45 -1.32 -12.10 5.60
CA LEU A 45 -2.09 -11.45 4.55
C LEU A 45 -3.20 -10.54 5.13
N GLN A 46 -3.84 -10.97 6.22
CA GLN A 46 -4.92 -10.20 6.87
C GLN A 46 -4.42 -8.96 7.61
N ILE A 47 -3.22 -9.02 8.22
CA ILE A 47 -2.63 -7.86 8.93
C ILE A 47 -2.11 -6.80 7.96
N GLY A 48 -2.05 -7.09 6.65
CA GLY A 48 -1.54 -6.17 5.64
C GLY A 48 -2.31 -4.84 5.57
N LEU A 49 -3.64 -4.90 5.43
CA LEU A 49 -4.48 -3.71 5.39
C LEU A 49 -4.30 -2.80 6.62
N PRO A 50 -4.47 -3.28 7.86
CA PRO A 50 -4.39 -2.41 9.02
C PRO A 50 -3.00 -1.82 9.22
N VAL A 51 -1.93 -2.57 8.94
CA VAL A 51 -0.56 -2.03 8.96
C VAL A 51 -0.42 -0.89 7.94
N TYR A 52 -0.95 -1.08 6.73
CA TYR A 52 -0.89 -0.05 5.70
C TYR A 52 -1.70 1.19 6.08
N MET A 53 -2.86 1.01 6.70
CA MET A 53 -3.68 2.12 7.22
C MET A 53 -2.94 2.96 8.28
N LEU A 54 -2.12 2.33 9.13
CA LEU A 54 -1.27 3.06 10.09
C LEU A 54 -0.18 3.87 9.37
N HIS A 55 0.41 3.33 8.32
CA HIS A 55 1.36 4.05 7.47
C HIS A 55 0.70 5.26 6.78
N GLN A 56 -0.48 5.07 6.20
CA GLN A 56 -1.26 6.15 5.57
C GLN A 56 -1.56 7.31 6.53
N PHE A 57 -1.71 7.03 7.83
CA PHE A 57 -1.88 8.09 8.82
C PHE A 57 -0.60 8.92 9.03
N GLU A 58 0.57 8.29 9.14
CA GLU A 58 1.83 9.04 9.24
C GLU A 58 2.04 9.91 8.00
N GLU A 59 1.79 9.34 6.83
CA GLU A 59 2.04 9.99 5.55
C GLU A 59 1.05 11.14 5.27
N HIS A 60 -0.25 10.87 5.39
CA HIS A 60 -1.30 11.80 4.98
C HIS A 60 -2.07 12.43 6.13
N GLY A 61 -2.02 11.89 7.34
CA GLY A 61 -2.72 12.46 8.50
C GLY A 61 -1.84 13.47 9.23
N ARG A 62 -0.91 12.93 10.02
CA ARG A 62 0.10 13.70 10.76
C ARG A 62 1.40 12.94 10.76
N ASP A 63 2.47 13.65 10.41
CA ASP A 63 3.80 13.06 10.47
C ASP A 63 4.35 12.97 11.90
N VAL A 64 5.57 12.46 12.03
CA VAL A 64 6.24 12.29 13.32
C VAL A 64 6.48 13.59 14.08
N PHE A 65 6.41 14.74 13.40
CA PHE A 65 6.53 16.07 14.00
C PHE A 65 5.16 16.73 14.25
N GLY A 66 4.07 16.00 14.02
CA GLY A 66 2.70 16.48 14.19
C GLY A 66 2.21 17.40 13.06
N ARG A 67 2.97 17.56 11.97
CA ARG A 67 2.58 18.40 10.84
C ARG A 67 1.40 17.75 10.10
N PRO A 68 0.30 18.49 9.85
CA PRO A 68 -0.87 17.92 9.19
C PRO A 68 -0.67 17.80 7.68
N TYR A 69 -1.07 16.67 7.11
CA TYR A 69 -1.10 16.40 5.66
C TYR A 69 0.19 16.79 4.86
N PRO A 70 1.40 16.50 5.36
CA PRO A 70 2.63 17.07 4.79
C PRO A 70 3.07 16.42 3.48
N PHE A 71 2.62 15.18 3.21
CA PHE A 71 3.10 14.41 2.05
C PHE A 71 2.77 15.07 0.72
N LEU A 72 1.58 15.67 0.55
CA LEU A 72 1.19 16.26 -0.75
C LEU A 72 2.19 17.32 -1.21
N ALA A 73 2.57 18.24 -0.32
CA ALA A 73 3.54 19.29 -0.62
C ALA A 73 4.93 18.71 -0.94
N GLU A 74 5.37 17.71 -0.18
CA GLU A 74 6.67 17.06 -0.41
C GLU A 74 6.69 16.27 -1.73
N PHE A 75 5.59 15.58 -2.04
CA PHE A 75 5.41 14.83 -3.26
C PHE A 75 5.41 15.76 -4.49
N CYS A 76 4.61 16.83 -4.47
CA CYS A 76 4.59 17.83 -5.53
C CYS A 76 5.96 18.49 -5.73
N ARG A 77 6.67 18.84 -4.64
CA ARG A 77 8.03 19.37 -4.73
C ARG A 77 9.00 18.38 -5.39
N THR A 78 8.86 17.10 -5.10
CA THR A 78 9.67 16.02 -5.70
C THR A 78 9.38 15.86 -7.19
N LEU A 79 8.13 16.09 -7.61
CA LEU A 79 7.74 16.13 -9.03
C LEU A 79 8.20 17.40 -9.75
N GLY A 80 8.76 18.39 -9.04
CA GLY A 80 9.18 19.68 -9.62
C GLY A 80 8.13 20.78 -9.54
N HIS A 81 7.06 20.60 -8.76
CA HIS A 81 5.96 21.53 -8.57
C HIS A 81 5.98 22.11 -7.14
N PRO A 82 6.75 23.18 -6.87
CA PRO A 82 6.77 23.81 -5.55
C PRO A 82 5.47 24.56 -5.23
N ASP A 83 4.75 25.00 -6.26
CA ASP A 83 3.39 25.52 -6.14
C ASP A 83 2.37 24.38 -6.24
N LEU A 84 1.61 24.16 -5.18
CA LEU A 84 0.57 23.14 -5.10
C LEU A 84 -0.53 23.34 -6.16
N ALA A 85 -0.82 24.58 -6.54
CA ALA A 85 -1.85 24.86 -7.54
C ALA A 85 -1.44 24.41 -8.96
N ALA A 86 -0.13 24.28 -9.20
CA ALA A 86 0.43 23.83 -10.47
C ALA A 86 0.74 22.31 -10.49
N CYS A 87 0.54 21.61 -9.37
CA CYS A 87 0.82 20.19 -9.26
C CYS A 87 -0.35 19.37 -9.82
N PRO A 88 -0.13 18.33 -10.64
CA PRO A 88 -1.22 17.46 -11.12
C PRO A 88 -1.80 16.57 -10.01
N ALA A 89 -1.08 16.40 -8.90
CA ALA A 89 -1.52 15.66 -7.74
C ALA A 89 -2.25 16.58 -6.77
N ASP A 90 -3.42 16.15 -6.31
CA ASP A 90 -4.26 16.85 -5.35
C ASP A 90 -4.79 15.88 -4.26
N PRO A 91 -5.53 16.37 -3.26
CA PRO A 91 -6.10 15.49 -2.23
C PRO A 91 -7.02 14.40 -2.77
N ALA A 92 -7.73 14.65 -3.88
CA ALA A 92 -8.60 13.67 -4.51
C ALA A 92 -7.80 12.52 -5.14
N PHE A 93 -6.68 12.83 -5.80
CA PHE A 93 -5.74 11.86 -6.31
C PHE A 93 -5.17 11.00 -5.18
N LEU A 94 -4.69 11.59 -4.09
CA LEU A 94 -4.17 10.83 -2.94
C LEU A 94 -5.22 9.92 -2.32
N PHE A 95 -6.47 10.39 -2.21
CA PHE A 95 -7.59 9.58 -1.77
C PHE A 95 -7.87 8.41 -2.71
N ALA A 96 -7.89 8.65 -4.03
CA ALA A 96 -8.12 7.60 -5.03
C ALA A 96 -7.01 6.53 -5.03
N VAL A 97 -5.75 6.91 -4.85
CA VAL A 97 -4.64 5.96 -4.69
C VAL A 97 -4.80 5.15 -3.40
N ASN A 98 -5.01 5.82 -2.28
CA ASN A 98 -4.91 5.17 -0.97
C ASN A 98 -6.18 4.41 -0.56
N VAL A 99 -7.33 5.05 -0.68
CA VAL A 99 -8.61 4.43 -0.32
C VAL A 99 -9.14 3.62 -1.50
N GLY A 100 -9.00 4.13 -2.72
CA GLY A 100 -9.41 3.40 -3.92
C GLY A 100 -8.47 2.23 -4.21
N ALA A 101 -7.20 2.49 -4.52
CA ALA A 101 -6.32 1.43 -5.01
C ALA A 101 -5.84 0.50 -3.89
N VAL A 102 -5.19 1.06 -2.86
CA VAL A 102 -4.50 0.28 -1.84
C VAL A 102 -5.48 -0.54 -1.00
N TRP A 103 -6.60 0.04 -0.56
CA TRP A 103 -7.57 -0.73 0.23
C TRP A 103 -8.19 -1.85 -0.58
N ILE A 104 -8.55 -1.63 -1.85
CA ILE A 104 -9.04 -2.70 -2.72
C ILE A 104 -8.02 -3.84 -2.81
N ALA A 105 -6.75 -3.52 -3.07
CA ALA A 105 -5.69 -4.52 -3.16
C ALA A 105 -5.56 -5.37 -1.87
N PHE A 106 -5.53 -4.72 -0.71
CA PHE A 106 -5.35 -5.42 0.56
C PHE A 106 -6.60 -6.11 1.08
N ILE A 107 -7.81 -5.57 0.82
CA ILE A 107 -9.08 -6.27 1.11
C ILE A 107 -9.13 -7.54 0.26
N SER A 108 -8.79 -7.46 -1.02
CA SER A 108 -8.69 -8.63 -1.91
C SER A 108 -7.70 -9.66 -1.35
N GLY A 109 -6.52 -9.21 -0.92
CA GLY A 109 -5.52 -10.04 -0.26
C GLY A 109 -6.02 -10.70 1.03
N ALA A 110 -6.73 -9.97 1.89
CA ALA A 110 -7.23 -10.49 3.16
C ALA A 110 -8.38 -11.50 2.98
N VAL A 111 -9.26 -11.28 1.99
CA VAL A 111 -10.47 -12.09 1.75
C VAL A 111 -10.18 -13.30 0.86
N VAL A 112 -9.42 -13.11 -0.23
CA VAL A 112 -9.13 -14.15 -1.22
C VAL A 112 -7.82 -14.87 -0.90
N GLY A 113 -6.86 -14.17 -0.31
CA GLY A 113 -5.52 -14.69 0.04
C GLY A 113 -5.49 -16.03 0.79
N PRO A 114 -6.37 -16.27 1.78
CA PRO A 114 -6.41 -17.57 2.48
C PRO A 114 -6.69 -18.77 1.56
N ARG A 115 -7.29 -18.55 0.38
CA ARG A 115 -7.54 -19.58 -0.64
C ARG A 115 -6.54 -19.51 -1.80
N ASN A 116 -6.18 -18.30 -2.20
CA ASN A 116 -5.17 -18.03 -3.22
C ASN A 116 -4.15 -17.02 -2.69
N ALA A 117 -3.09 -17.54 -2.09
CA ALA A 117 -2.04 -16.79 -1.44
C ALA A 117 -1.34 -15.80 -2.39
N MET A 118 -1.34 -16.07 -3.69
CA MET A 118 -0.74 -15.17 -4.68
C MET A 118 -1.49 -13.83 -4.80
N VAL A 119 -2.80 -13.79 -4.54
CA VAL A 119 -3.57 -12.53 -4.49
C VAL A 119 -3.06 -11.63 -3.37
N GLY A 120 -2.89 -12.19 -2.16
CA GLY A 120 -2.31 -11.44 -1.05
C GLY A 120 -0.83 -11.13 -1.26
N ALA A 121 -0.06 -12.06 -1.84
CA ALA A 121 1.34 -11.84 -2.15
C ALA A 121 1.53 -10.67 -3.13
N ALA A 122 0.72 -10.59 -4.19
CA ALA A 122 0.77 -9.48 -5.15
C ALA A 122 0.51 -8.13 -4.46
N ALA A 123 -0.41 -8.08 -3.50
CA ALA A 123 -0.67 -6.86 -2.72
C ALA A 123 0.53 -6.46 -1.85
N LEU A 124 1.34 -7.40 -1.36
CA LEU A 124 2.60 -7.12 -0.64
C LEU A 124 3.67 -6.43 -1.51
N GLY A 125 3.49 -6.39 -2.83
CA GLY A 125 4.37 -5.60 -3.72
C GLY A 125 4.24 -4.10 -3.46
N ILE A 126 3.06 -3.63 -3.06
CA ILE A 126 2.78 -2.22 -2.74
C ILE A 126 3.64 -1.73 -1.57
N PRO A 127 3.61 -2.34 -0.36
CA PRO A 127 4.43 -1.90 0.77
C PRO A 127 5.93 -2.09 0.54
N LEU A 128 6.34 -3.05 -0.31
CA LEU A 128 7.74 -3.21 -0.69
C LEU A 128 8.23 -2.00 -1.52
N ALA A 129 7.45 -1.60 -2.52
CA ALA A 129 7.77 -0.43 -3.32
C ALA A 129 7.68 0.86 -2.48
N ASN A 130 6.67 0.99 -1.60
CA ASN A 130 6.58 2.15 -0.71
C ASN A 130 7.76 2.26 0.25
N ALA A 131 8.19 1.14 0.85
CA ALA A 131 9.40 1.14 1.66
C ALA A 131 10.62 1.69 0.88
N VAL A 132 10.79 1.33 -0.39
CA VAL A 132 11.89 1.84 -1.22
C VAL A 132 11.75 3.33 -1.51
N VAL A 133 10.57 3.82 -1.91
CA VAL A 133 10.38 5.24 -2.30
C VAL A 133 10.39 6.19 -1.11
N HIS A 134 10.17 5.72 0.12
CA HIS A 134 10.36 6.53 1.33
C HIS A 134 11.79 6.44 1.89
N VAL A 135 12.33 5.22 2.00
CA VAL A 135 13.65 5.01 2.62
C VAL A 135 14.77 5.51 1.70
N GLY A 136 14.66 5.27 0.39
CA GLY A 136 15.68 5.68 -0.59
C GLY A 136 15.97 7.18 -0.53
N PRO A 137 14.98 8.06 -0.76
CA PRO A 137 15.15 9.50 -0.63
C PRO A 137 15.58 9.95 0.76
N ALA A 138 15.08 9.32 1.84
CA ALA A 138 15.53 9.65 3.19
C ALA A 138 17.03 9.38 3.39
N VAL A 139 17.53 8.26 2.87
CA VAL A 139 18.96 7.90 2.93
C VAL A 139 19.79 8.82 2.04
N VAL A 140 19.34 9.15 0.83
CA VAL A 140 20.10 10.02 -0.09
C VAL A 140 20.16 11.45 0.43
N THR A 141 19.04 11.97 0.92
CA THR A 141 18.93 13.37 1.36
C THR A 141 19.28 13.58 2.84
N GLN A 142 19.41 12.48 3.60
CA GLN A 142 19.58 12.50 5.07
C GLN A 142 18.49 13.32 5.76
N ARG A 143 17.26 13.27 5.23
CA ARG A 143 16.11 14.02 5.74
C ARG A 143 14.91 13.12 5.91
N TYR A 144 14.12 13.45 6.93
CA TYR A 144 12.81 12.84 7.12
C TYR A 144 11.88 13.21 5.94
N ASN A 145 11.16 12.23 5.44
CA ASN A 145 9.97 12.44 4.61
C ASN A 145 8.75 11.74 5.27
N PRO A 146 7.53 12.28 5.09
CA PRO A 146 6.32 11.67 5.64
C PRO A 146 6.18 10.21 5.18
N GLY A 147 5.99 9.29 6.13
CA GLY A 147 5.85 7.86 5.85
C GLY A 147 7.14 7.04 5.98
N VAL A 148 8.31 7.66 6.18
CA VAL A 148 9.57 6.91 6.32
C VAL A 148 9.62 6.07 7.60
N LEU A 149 9.07 6.56 8.72
CA LEU A 149 9.14 5.83 9.98
C LEU A 149 8.36 4.52 9.88
N THR A 150 7.11 4.58 9.44
CA THR A 150 6.24 3.42 9.26
C THR A 150 6.68 2.57 8.06
N SER A 151 7.33 3.15 7.05
CA SER A 151 8.01 2.37 6.01
C SER A 151 9.07 1.43 6.58
N VAL A 152 9.93 1.94 7.47
CA VAL A 152 10.99 1.16 8.12
C VAL A 152 10.44 0.19 9.17
N VAL A 153 9.53 0.65 10.03
CA VAL A 153 9.07 -0.10 11.20
C VAL A 153 7.94 -1.06 10.87
N LEU A 154 7.12 -0.77 9.86
CA LEU A 154 5.91 -1.54 9.55
C LEU A 154 5.93 -2.14 8.14
N LEU A 155 6.06 -1.32 7.08
CA LEU A 155 5.86 -1.79 5.71
C LEU A 155 6.95 -2.77 5.25
N ALA A 156 8.23 -2.41 5.42
CA ALA A 156 9.34 -3.29 5.06
C ALA A 156 9.31 -4.61 5.85
N PRO A 157 9.17 -4.61 7.19
CA PRO A 157 9.01 -5.83 7.95
C PRO A 157 7.81 -6.67 7.52
N LEU A 158 6.64 -6.06 7.31
CA LEU A 158 5.44 -6.75 6.83
C LEU A 158 5.70 -7.44 5.49
N ALA A 159 6.23 -6.72 4.50
CA ALA A 159 6.47 -7.26 3.17
C ALA A 159 7.48 -8.42 3.21
N LEU A 160 8.60 -8.25 3.93
CA LEU A 160 9.66 -9.25 4.01
C LEU A 160 9.22 -10.49 4.80
N ILE A 161 8.59 -10.33 5.96
CA ILE A 161 8.07 -11.44 6.77
C ILE A 161 6.93 -12.14 6.04
N GLY A 162 6.02 -11.38 5.42
CA GLY A 162 4.92 -11.88 4.60
C GLY A 162 5.42 -12.78 3.47
N LEU A 163 6.32 -12.26 2.62
CA LEU A 163 6.89 -13.02 1.51
C LEU A 163 7.68 -14.24 1.98
N ARG A 164 8.49 -14.08 3.03
CA ARG A 164 9.24 -15.21 3.61
C ARG A 164 8.29 -16.28 4.16
N GLY A 165 7.21 -15.90 4.84
CA GLY A 165 6.21 -16.82 5.38
C GLY A 165 5.48 -17.60 4.27
N LEU A 166 5.08 -16.90 3.21
CA LEU A 166 4.42 -17.49 2.04
C LEU A 166 5.37 -18.47 1.31
N TRP A 167 6.63 -18.09 1.15
CA TRP A 167 7.66 -18.95 0.57
C TRP A 167 7.91 -20.21 1.40
N ALA A 168 8.14 -20.03 2.71
CA ALA A 168 8.41 -21.14 3.62
C ALA A 168 7.24 -22.14 3.71
N ALA A 169 6.01 -21.67 3.49
CA ALA A 169 4.82 -22.51 3.41
C ALA A 169 4.62 -23.18 2.04
N GLY A 170 5.51 -22.95 1.07
CA GLY A 170 5.41 -23.49 -0.29
C GLY A 170 4.25 -22.92 -1.11
N LEU A 171 3.71 -21.76 -0.72
CA LEU A 171 2.57 -21.13 -1.39
C LEU A 171 2.97 -20.28 -2.59
N ILE A 172 4.20 -19.76 -2.58
CA ILE A 172 4.83 -19.02 -3.66
C ILE A 172 6.26 -19.55 -3.90
N ASP A 173 6.72 -19.42 -5.13
CA ASP A 173 8.06 -19.80 -5.59
C ASP A 173 8.84 -18.56 -6.09
N ARG A 174 10.05 -18.79 -6.63
CA ARG A 174 10.93 -17.72 -7.14
C ARG A 174 10.24 -16.84 -8.17
N THR A 175 9.55 -17.46 -9.12
CA THR A 175 8.84 -16.75 -10.18
C THR A 175 7.75 -15.86 -9.62
N ARG A 176 6.98 -16.35 -8.63
CA ARG A 176 5.95 -15.56 -7.96
C ARG A 176 6.51 -14.41 -7.13
N VAL A 177 7.64 -14.60 -6.45
CA VAL A 177 8.30 -13.48 -5.75
C VAL A 177 8.72 -12.38 -6.73
N VAL A 178 9.31 -12.75 -7.88
CA VAL A 178 9.63 -11.77 -8.93
C VAL A 178 8.37 -11.05 -9.42
N ALA A 179 7.26 -11.79 -9.60
CA ALA A 179 5.98 -11.20 -9.98
C ALA A 179 5.46 -10.21 -8.92
N VAL A 180 5.60 -10.50 -7.62
CA VAL A 180 5.22 -9.54 -6.56
C VAL A 180 6.02 -8.23 -6.66
N VAL A 181 7.34 -8.33 -6.83
CA VAL A 181 8.19 -7.14 -6.99
C VAL A 181 7.79 -6.36 -8.23
N ALA A 182 7.57 -7.05 -9.35
CA ALA A 182 7.14 -6.43 -10.61
C ALA A 182 5.79 -5.72 -10.45
N VAL A 183 4.80 -6.32 -9.78
CA VAL A 183 3.51 -5.67 -9.50
C VAL A 183 3.71 -4.38 -8.70
N GLY A 184 4.51 -4.40 -7.64
CA GLY A 184 4.80 -3.21 -6.84
C GLY A 184 5.40 -2.07 -7.67
N LEU A 185 6.43 -2.38 -8.48
CA LEU A 185 7.10 -1.40 -9.33
C LEU A 185 6.18 -0.87 -10.44
N LEU A 186 5.44 -1.74 -11.11
CA LEU A 186 4.54 -1.35 -12.20
C LEU A 186 3.39 -0.49 -11.71
N LEU A 187 2.83 -0.77 -10.53
CA LEU A 187 1.79 0.06 -9.93
C LEU A 187 2.28 1.49 -9.68
N HIS A 188 3.48 1.65 -9.12
CA HIS A 188 4.07 2.97 -8.88
C HIS A 188 4.44 3.68 -10.20
N ALA A 189 4.96 2.95 -11.18
CA ALA A 189 5.25 3.49 -12.50
C ALA A 189 3.98 3.99 -13.21
N CYS A 190 2.89 3.20 -13.18
CA CYS A 190 1.60 3.59 -13.75
C CYS A 190 1.01 4.82 -13.04
N LEU A 191 1.11 4.88 -11.71
CA LEU A 191 0.71 6.05 -10.93
C LEU A 191 1.46 7.30 -11.41
N LEU A 192 2.79 7.26 -11.46
CA LEU A 192 3.59 8.42 -11.89
C LEU A 192 3.33 8.78 -13.36
N ALA A 193 3.22 7.78 -14.24
CA ALA A 193 2.92 7.99 -15.65
C ALA A 193 1.55 8.64 -15.85
N SER A 194 0.56 8.31 -15.02
CA SER A 194 -0.78 8.91 -15.10
C SER A 194 -0.78 10.40 -14.73
N LEU A 195 0.06 10.82 -13.77
CA LEU A 195 0.25 12.24 -13.44
C LEU A 195 0.89 12.99 -14.61
N VAL A 196 1.95 12.44 -15.19
CA VAL A 196 2.59 13.00 -16.40
C VAL A 196 1.62 13.07 -17.57
N ALA A 197 0.71 12.11 -17.72
CA ALA A 197 -0.31 12.13 -18.76
C ALA A 197 -1.33 13.27 -18.55
N VAL A 198 -1.68 13.60 -17.30
CA VAL A 198 -2.52 14.77 -16.99
C VAL A 198 -1.80 16.07 -17.32
N GLU A 199 -0.54 16.22 -16.92
CA GLU A 199 0.25 17.42 -17.22
C GLU A 199 0.36 17.69 -18.73
N ARG A 200 0.45 16.62 -19.53
CA ARG A 200 0.52 16.70 -20.99
C ARG A 200 -0.85 16.86 -21.66
N GLY A 201 -1.94 16.95 -20.89
CA GLY A 201 -3.30 17.05 -21.42
C GLY A 201 -3.81 15.79 -22.12
N VAL A 202 -3.14 14.64 -21.94
CA VAL A 202 -3.52 13.35 -22.53
C VAL A 202 -4.61 12.68 -21.69
N LEU A 203 -4.57 12.85 -20.38
CA LEU A 203 -5.53 12.28 -19.43
C LEU A 203 -6.29 13.41 -18.73
N SER A 204 -7.61 13.27 -18.59
CA SER A 204 -8.40 14.19 -17.76
C SER A 204 -8.18 13.89 -16.28
N HIS A 205 -8.46 14.85 -15.40
CA HIS A 205 -8.39 14.64 -13.95
C HIS A 205 -9.33 13.51 -13.48
N ALA A 206 -10.56 13.45 -14.00
CA ALA A 206 -11.47 12.33 -13.72
C ALA A 206 -10.90 10.98 -14.21
N GLY A 207 -10.23 10.98 -15.37
CA GLY A 207 -9.52 9.81 -15.89
C GLY A 207 -8.36 9.38 -15.00
N LEU A 208 -7.60 10.34 -14.44
CA LEU A 208 -6.56 10.09 -13.44
C LEU A 208 -7.15 9.38 -12.23
N LEU A 209 -8.19 9.93 -11.60
CA LEU A 209 -8.80 9.33 -10.40
C LEU A 209 -9.33 7.91 -10.68
N ALA A 210 -10.05 7.73 -11.79
CA ALA A 210 -10.58 6.43 -12.18
C ALA A 210 -9.48 5.39 -12.43
N SER A 211 -8.37 5.81 -13.05
CA SER A 211 -7.23 4.94 -13.30
C SER A 211 -6.59 4.43 -12.00
N GLN A 212 -6.49 5.27 -10.96
CA GLN A 212 -5.94 4.84 -9.67
C GLN A 212 -6.82 3.77 -9.01
N VAL A 213 -8.15 3.98 -9.01
CA VAL A 213 -9.09 2.97 -8.49
C VAL A 213 -8.96 1.65 -9.28
N ALA A 214 -8.85 1.71 -10.60
CA ALA A 214 -8.67 0.53 -11.44
C ALA A 214 -7.36 -0.21 -11.15
N LEU A 215 -6.27 0.51 -10.88
CA LEU A 215 -4.98 -0.08 -10.49
C LEU A 215 -5.08 -0.90 -9.20
N GLY A 216 -6.02 -0.59 -8.30
CA GLY A 216 -6.29 -1.37 -7.09
C GLY A 216 -6.66 -2.83 -7.34
N PHE A 217 -7.20 -3.15 -8.51
CA PHE A 217 -7.59 -4.51 -8.88
C PHE A 217 -6.42 -5.33 -9.46
N VAL A 218 -5.29 -4.71 -9.81
CA VAL A 218 -4.15 -5.40 -10.43
C VAL A 218 -3.62 -6.55 -9.55
N PRO A 219 -3.40 -6.39 -8.23
CA PRO A 219 -2.98 -7.50 -7.38
C PRO A 219 -3.95 -8.68 -7.37
N LEU A 220 -5.26 -8.41 -7.40
CA LEU A 220 -6.29 -9.44 -7.51
C LEU A 220 -6.17 -10.18 -8.85
N LEU A 221 -6.13 -9.44 -9.97
CA LEU A 221 -6.08 -10.03 -11.30
C LEU A 221 -4.81 -10.87 -11.53
N VAL A 222 -3.65 -10.32 -11.15
CA VAL A 222 -2.37 -11.05 -11.24
C VAL A 222 -2.37 -12.27 -10.34
N GLY A 223 -2.88 -12.15 -9.12
CA GLY A 223 -2.97 -13.26 -8.18
C GLY A 223 -3.88 -14.39 -8.67
N LEU A 224 -5.02 -14.05 -9.29
CA LEU A 224 -5.91 -15.03 -9.90
C LEU A 224 -5.28 -15.70 -11.12
N ALA A 225 -4.57 -14.95 -11.96
CA ALA A 225 -3.94 -15.47 -13.17
C ALA A 225 -2.77 -16.44 -12.85
N LEU A 226 -1.95 -16.13 -11.85
CA LEU A 226 -0.78 -16.93 -11.51
C LEU A 226 -1.09 -18.09 -10.53
N GLY A 227 -2.09 -17.91 -9.67
CA GLY A 227 -2.47 -18.88 -8.64
C GLY A 227 -1.34 -19.21 -7.64
N ASN A 228 -1.61 -20.12 -6.72
CA ASN A 228 -0.59 -20.65 -5.81
C ASN A 228 0.46 -21.46 -6.59
N ALA A 229 1.66 -21.58 -6.02
CA ALA A 229 2.63 -22.55 -6.50
C ALA A 229 2.01 -23.96 -6.43
N ARG A 230 2.22 -24.77 -7.48
CA ARG A 230 1.88 -26.19 -7.41
C ARG A 230 2.89 -26.83 -6.46
N ARG A 231 2.41 -27.54 -5.42
CA ARG A 231 3.30 -28.38 -4.62
C ARG A 231 3.90 -29.42 -5.57
N ALA A 232 5.20 -29.33 -5.79
CA ALA A 232 5.98 -30.36 -6.47
C ALA A 232 6.14 -31.55 -5.52
#